data_AF-A0A3B9GI78-F1
#
_entry.id   AF-A0A3B9GI78-F1
#
_cell.length_a   1.000
_cell.length_b   1.000
_cell.length_c   1.000
_cell.angle_alpha   90.00
_cell.angle_beta   90.00
_cell.angle_gamma   90.00
#
_symmetry.space_group_name_H-M   'P 1'
#
loop_
_entity.id
_entity.type
_entity.pdbx_description
1 polymer ?
#
loop_
_entity_poly.entity_id
_entity_poly.type
_entity_poly.pdbx_seq_one_letter_code
_entity_poly.pdbx_strand_id
1 'polypeptide(L)'
;MKKSILLSMALLLICVSFASAAGSKEYAPATATKYFVAHQGGYIGEATVSVDGKGKVVAASFAEWQGPGGWAENNSPDGKSIVDGAIVRTPDPLANATHADPAIKGYMFYIYNVQNGLGVWSQFTPGAAGFTRPTRQYERDFEGLMGNPIRAAAYAKAARDDTLVNVTIDGLKVIVGKSASKTVHYGNMDKSNPSSVYMPLNAASIGFRYNYKATIDFFKANPNADYSAFKTQKVKVDLVENKAIDANASVAAYTAATDDVFVVADALTGATYSDFPHYALELQAAYKMALADQRIAAAKK
;
A
#
# COMPACT_ATOMS: atom_id res chain seq x y z
N MET A 1 18.32 -64.04 -7.23
CA MET A 1 17.45 -62.87 -7.55
C MET A 1 16.79 -62.21 -6.34
N LYS A 2 16.40 -62.91 -5.26
CA LYS A 2 15.71 -62.27 -4.11
C LYS A 2 16.60 -61.35 -3.24
N LYS A 3 17.89 -61.65 -3.07
CA LYS A 3 18.81 -60.84 -2.23
C LYS A 3 19.18 -59.48 -2.84
N SER A 4 19.25 -59.40 -4.17
CA SER A 4 19.61 -58.18 -4.91
C SER A 4 18.50 -57.13 -4.82
N ILE A 5 17.23 -57.55 -4.91
CA ILE A 5 16.05 -56.66 -4.85
C ILE A 5 15.88 -56.06 -3.45
N LEU A 6 16.11 -56.86 -2.40
CA LEU A 6 16.08 -56.40 -1.01
C LEU A 6 17.16 -55.36 -0.71
N LEU A 7 18.35 -55.51 -1.29
CA LEU A 7 19.44 -54.56 -1.12
C LEU A 7 19.16 -53.22 -1.85
N SER A 8 18.57 -53.28 -3.06
CA SER A 8 18.16 -52.09 -3.81
C SER A 8 17.04 -51.31 -3.10
N MET A 9 16.04 -52.00 -2.53
CA MET A 9 14.99 -51.36 -1.73
C MET A 9 15.53 -50.75 -0.44
N ALA A 10 16.44 -51.43 0.26
CA ALA A 10 17.06 -50.90 1.48
C ALA A 10 17.88 -49.65 1.19
N LEU A 11 18.63 -49.62 0.08
CA LEU A 11 19.39 -48.44 -0.34
C LEU A 11 18.47 -47.27 -0.74
N LEU A 12 17.35 -47.54 -1.40
CA LEU A 12 16.35 -46.53 -1.74
C LEU A 12 15.70 -45.93 -0.49
N LEU A 13 15.34 -46.75 0.50
CA LEU A 13 14.79 -46.31 1.79
C LEU A 13 15.79 -45.47 2.59
N ILE A 14 17.07 -45.85 2.56
CA ILE A 14 18.13 -45.08 3.22
C ILE A 14 18.31 -43.72 2.52
N CYS A 15 18.37 -43.68 1.19
CA CYS A 15 18.48 -42.42 0.44
C CYS A 15 17.25 -41.50 0.61
N VAL A 16 16.04 -42.06 0.68
CA VAL A 16 14.81 -41.29 0.98
C VAL A 16 14.82 -40.78 2.42
N SER A 17 15.33 -41.57 3.37
CA SER A 17 15.46 -41.14 4.78
C SER A 17 16.48 -40.01 4.98
N PHE A 18 17.58 -39.99 4.22
CA PHE A 18 18.55 -38.89 4.23
C PHE A 18 18.04 -37.63 3.53
N ALA A 19 17.24 -37.76 2.46
CA ALA A 19 16.57 -36.64 1.83
C ALA A 19 15.48 -36.01 2.72
N SER A 20 14.81 -36.80 3.56
CA SER A 20 13.85 -36.28 4.56
C SER A 20 14.49 -35.78 5.86
N ALA A 21 15.72 -36.21 6.18
CA ALA A 21 16.49 -35.75 7.34
C ALA A 21 17.26 -34.43 7.08
N ALA A 22 17.44 -34.06 5.82
CA ALA A 22 17.62 -32.66 5.42
C ALA A 22 16.27 -31.93 5.47
N GLY A 23 15.62 -31.97 6.65
CA GLY A 23 14.37 -31.28 6.89
C GLY A 23 14.51 -29.82 6.45
N SER A 24 13.54 -29.33 5.69
CA SER A 24 13.46 -27.90 5.38
C SER A 24 13.65 -27.15 6.70
N LYS A 25 14.73 -26.37 6.82
CA LYS A 25 14.97 -25.56 8.01
C LYS A 25 13.71 -24.76 8.27
N GLU A 26 13.03 -25.07 9.36
CA GLU A 26 11.86 -24.32 9.79
C GLU A 26 12.37 -23.06 10.46
N TYR A 27 12.08 -21.92 9.84
CA TYR A 27 12.42 -20.62 10.36
C TYR A 27 11.34 -20.16 11.35
N ALA A 28 11.64 -19.13 12.15
CA ALA A 28 10.56 -18.45 12.86
C ALA A 28 9.63 -17.77 11.82
N PRO A 29 8.30 -17.73 12.04
CA PRO A 29 7.40 -16.91 11.22
C PRO A 29 7.88 -15.47 11.15
N ALA A 30 7.62 -14.79 10.03
CA ALA A 30 8.01 -13.41 9.82
C ALA A 30 6.92 -12.62 9.11
N THR A 31 6.87 -11.32 9.38
CA THR A 31 5.99 -10.36 8.72
C THR A 31 6.83 -9.20 8.26
N ALA A 32 6.66 -8.78 7.02
CA ALA A 32 7.29 -7.58 6.48
C ALA A 32 6.27 -6.69 5.81
N THR A 33 6.50 -5.38 5.90
CA THR A 33 5.71 -4.34 5.23
C THR A 33 6.61 -3.55 4.30
N LYS A 34 6.21 -3.47 3.03
CA LYS A 34 6.82 -2.59 2.03
C LYS A 34 5.94 -1.35 1.89
N TYR A 35 6.55 -0.18 2.02
CA TYR A 35 5.91 1.10 1.73
C TYR A 35 6.29 1.58 0.33
N PHE A 36 5.36 2.22 -0.37
CA PHE A 36 5.54 2.66 -1.76
C PHE A 36 4.71 3.91 -2.07
N VAL A 37 5.03 4.55 -3.19
CA VAL A 37 4.25 5.65 -3.77
C VAL A 37 3.42 5.06 -4.92
N ALA A 38 2.13 5.38 -4.97
CA ALA A 38 1.19 4.85 -5.95
C ALA A 38 0.48 5.97 -6.73
N HIS A 39 -0.14 5.59 -7.86
CA HIS A 39 -0.88 6.46 -8.77
C HIS A 39 -0.15 7.77 -9.08
N GLN A 40 1.07 7.66 -9.61
CA GLN A 40 1.88 8.80 -10.04
C GLN A 40 2.21 9.81 -8.92
N GLY A 41 2.13 9.41 -7.65
CA GLY A 41 2.39 10.31 -6.52
C GLY A 41 1.17 10.58 -5.64
N GLY A 42 -0.03 10.29 -6.14
CA GLY A 42 -1.28 10.64 -5.46
C GLY A 42 -1.54 9.86 -4.17
N TYR A 43 -0.85 8.75 -3.91
CA TYR A 43 -1.11 7.88 -2.76
C TYR A 43 0.17 7.30 -2.18
N ILE A 44 0.16 7.07 -0.87
CA ILE A 44 1.17 6.30 -0.15
C ILE A 44 0.59 4.92 0.15
N GLY A 45 1.22 3.89 -0.40
CA GLY A 45 0.81 2.50 -0.26
C GLY A 45 1.60 1.76 0.81
N GLU A 46 0.98 0.72 1.36
CA GLU A 46 1.65 -0.29 2.16
C GLU A 46 1.20 -1.69 1.73
N ALA A 47 2.16 -2.59 1.55
CA ALA A 47 1.94 -4.00 1.24
C ALA A 47 2.56 -4.82 2.38
N THR A 48 1.74 -5.60 3.08
CA THR A 48 2.17 -6.42 4.21
C THR A 48 2.00 -7.89 3.88
N VAL A 49 3.04 -8.69 4.08
CA VAL A 49 3.02 -10.14 3.90
C VAL A 49 3.55 -10.82 5.15
N SER A 50 2.84 -11.85 5.59
CA SER A 50 3.26 -12.74 6.68
C SER A 50 3.47 -14.15 6.14
N VAL A 51 4.58 -14.76 6.55
CA VAL A 51 4.97 -16.12 6.17
C VAL A 51 5.11 -17.01 7.40
N ASP A 52 4.75 -18.29 7.26
CA ASP A 52 5.04 -19.31 8.27
C ASP A 52 6.51 -19.73 8.26
N GLY A 53 6.91 -20.63 9.15
CA GLY A 53 8.30 -21.12 9.24
C GLY A 53 8.83 -21.85 8.00
N LYS A 54 7.94 -22.22 7.06
CA LYS A 54 8.28 -22.85 5.79
C LYS A 54 8.30 -21.85 4.63
N GLY A 55 8.06 -20.57 4.91
CA GLY A 55 7.98 -19.52 3.91
C GLY A 55 6.65 -19.47 3.16
N LYS A 56 5.61 -20.21 3.59
CA LYS A 56 4.28 -20.13 2.98
C LYS A 56 3.59 -18.85 3.43
N VAL A 57 2.99 -18.12 2.49
CA VAL A 57 2.18 -16.93 2.82
C VAL A 57 0.92 -17.32 3.58
N VAL A 58 0.79 -16.84 4.82
CA VAL A 58 -0.38 -17.07 5.68
C VAL A 58 -1.34 -15.87 5.66
N ALA A 59 -0.80 -14.66 5.50
CA ALA A 59 -1.57 -13.43 5.39
C ALA A 59 -0.89 -12.47 4.41
N ALA A 60 -1.70 -11.74 3.66
CA ALA A 60 -1.26 -10.67 2.77
C ALA A 60 -2.33 -9.58 2.76
N SER A 61 -1.90 -8.32 2.70
CA SER A 61 -2.79 -7.18 2.58
C SER A 61 -2.08 -6.01 1.93
N PHE A 62 -2.84 -5.14 1.27
CA PHE A 62 -2.35 -3.82 0.89
C PHE A 62 -3.37 -2.73 1.23
N ALA A 63 -2.89 -1.51 1.45
CA ALA A 63 -3.72 -0.34 1.66
C ALA A 63 -3.09 0.88 1.00
N GLU A 64 -3.94 1.84 0.65
CA GLU A 64 -3.53 3.12 0.09
C GLU A 64 -4.07 4.28 0.91
N TRP A 65 -3.21 5.27 1.08
CA TRP A 65 -3.44 6.47 1.85
C TRP A 65 -3.27 7.66 0.91
N GLN A 66 -4.34 8.40 0.63
CA GLN A 66 -4.27 9.57 -0.24
C GLN A 66 -3.15 10.53 0.20
N GLY A 67 -2.39 11.06 -0.75
CA GLY A 67 -1.49 12.18 -0.54
C GLY A 67 -2.26 13.46 -0.19
N PRO A 68 -1.57 14.54 0.19
CA PRO A 68 -2.19 15.81 0.58
C PRO A 68 -3.28 16.33 -0.38
N GLY A 69 -3.14 16.11 -1.68
CA GLY A 69 -4.15 16.51 -2.67
C GLY A 69 -5.53 15.87 -2.49
N GLY A 70 -5.62 14.71 -1.82
CA GLY A 70 -6.90 14.03 -1.57
C GLY A 70 -7.59 14.44 -0.28
N TRP A 71 -6.91 15.15 0.63
CA TRP A 71 -7.42 15.44 1.96
C TRP A 71 -7.18 16.86 2.47
N ALA A 72 -6.32 17.65 1.84
CA ALA A 72 -6.17 19.04 2.23
C ALA A 72 -7.49 19.80 2.07
N GLU A 73 -7.76 20.72 2.99
CA GLU A 73 -8.98 21.52 2.96
C GLU A 73 -8.95 22.48 1.77
N ASN A 74 -10.07 22.54 1.04
CA ASN A 74 -10.26 23.55 0.01
C ASN A 74 -10.16 24.95 0.62
N ASN A 75 -9.30 25.79 0.03
CA ASN A 75 -9.03 27.16 0.47
C ASN A 75 -9.35 28.20 -0.62
N SER A 76 -9.98 27.80 -1.73
CA SER A 76 -10.56 28.74 -2.69
C SER A 76 -11.71 29.54 -2.06
N PRO A 77 -12.01 30.76 -2.55
CA PRO A 77 -13.12 31.57 -2.02
C PRO A 77 -14.50 30.89 -2.06
N ASP A 78 -14.70 29.94 -2.97
CA ASP A 78 -15.93 29.16 -3.10
C ASP A 78 -15.91 27.84 -2.29
N GLY A 79 -14.79 27.51 -1.65
CA GLY A 79 -14.61 26.29 -0.85
C GLY A 79 -14.55 24.99 -1.67
N LYS A 80 -14.33 25.06 -2.99
CA LYS A 80 -14.39 23.91 -3.90
C LYS A 80 -13.04 23.37 -4.36
N SER A 81 -11.97 24.16 -4.22
CA SER A 81 -10.66 23.80 -4.74
C SER A 81 -9.55 24.14 -3.75
N ILE A 82 -8.46 23.39 -3.84
CA ILE A 82 -7.19 23.74 -3.20
C ILE A 82 -6.46 24.73 -4.12
N VAL A 83 -6.06 25.88 -3.58
CA VAL A 83 -5.33 26.96 -4.26
C VAL A 83 -4.00 27.22 -3.56
N ASP A 84 -3.11 27.93 -4.25
CA ASP A 84 -1.75 28.24 -3.80
C ASP A 84 -1.71 28.71 -2.33
N GLY A 85 -0.77 28.16 -1.57
CA GLY A 85 -0.57 28.49 -0.16
C GLY A 85 -1.32 27.63 0.85
N ALA A 86 -2.08 26.61 0.43
CA ALA A 86 -2.62 25.61 1.37
C ALA A 86 -1.47 24.86 2.07
N ILE A 87 -1.54 24.66 3.39
CA ILE A 87 -0.47 24.01 4.16
C ILE A 87 -1.01 22.82 4.93
N VAL A 88 -0.31 21.71 4.82
CA VAL A 88 -0.56 20.50 5.61
C VAL A 88 0.64 20.17 6.48
N ARG A 89 0.38 19.45 7.57
CA ARG A 89 1.40 18.92 8.48
C ARG A 89 1.33 17.40 8.52
N THR A 90 2.47 16.76 8.33
CA THR A 90 2.62 15.31 8.30
C THR A 90 3.70 14.86 9.28
N PRO A 91 3.54 13.75 10.01
CA PRO A 91 4.62 13.21 10.83
C PRO A 91 5.83 12.83 9.97
N ASP A 92 7.01 13.28 10.38
CA ASP A 92 8.29 12.88 9.78
C ASP A 92 9.31 12.75 10.92
N PRO A 93 9.70 11.51 11.31
CA PRO A 93 10.68 11.28 12.37
C PRO A 93 12.04 11.94 12.13
N LEU A 94 12.34 12.34 10.90
CA LEU A 94 13.59 12.97 10.50
C LEU A 94 13.47 14.51 10.39
N ALA A 95 12.26 15.07 10.48
CA ALA A 95 12.02 16.50 10.33
C ALA A 95 12.08 17.23 11.67
N ASN A 96 12.75 18.39 11.67
CA ASN A 96 12.70 19.36 12.76
C ASN A 96 12.98 18.76 14.15
N ALA A 97 13.80 17.71 14.22
CA ALA A 97 13.97 16.89 15.43
C ALA A 97 14.50 17.65 16.65
N THR A 98 15.18 18.78 16.43
CA THR A 98 15.74 19.65 17.49
C THR A 98 14.87 20.86 17.82
N HIS A 99 13.73 21.05 17.14
CA HIS A 99 12.87 22.21 17.38
C HIS A 99 12.22 22.14 18.77
N ALA A 100 12.12 23.28 19.46
CA ALA A 100 11.57 23.34 20.82
C ALA A 100 10.04 23.19 20.84
N ASP A 101 9.34 23.75 19.86
CA ASP A 101 7.88 23.64 19.72
C ASP A 101 7.47 22.21 19.31
N PRO A 102 6.67 21.48 20.13
CA PRO A 102 6.17 20.15 19.79
C PRO A 102 5.24 20.13 18.58
N ALA A 103 4.63 21.26 18.19
CA ALA A 103 3.82 21.35 16.98
C ALA A 103 4.65 21.30 15.70
N ILE A 104 5.96 21.58 15.79
CA ILE A 104 6.94 21.59 14.69
C ILE A 104 7.89 20.38 14.78
N LYS A 105 8.30 20.00 15.98
CA LYS A 105 9.25 18.90 16.22
C LYS A 105 8.69 17.56 15.73
N GLY A 106 9.45 16.87 14.87
CA GLY A 106 9.03 15.57 14.32
C GLY A 106 7.95 15.66 13.25
N TYR A 107 7.72 16.86 12.69
CA TYR A 107 6.75 17.09 11.64
C TYR A 107 7.38 17.74 10.43
N MET A 108 7.00 17.27 9.24
CA MET A 108 7.22 17.95 7.98
C MET A 108 5.96 18.72 7.58
N PHE A 109 6.16 19.90 7.02
CA PHE A 109 5.07 20.72 6.48
C PHE A 109 5.20 20.76 4.96
N TYR A 110 4.06 20.72 4.29
CA TYR A 110 3.99 20.84 2.84
C TYR A 110 3.06 21.97 2.48
N ILE A 111 3.51 22.84 1.59
CA ILE A 111 2.74 23.94 1.03
C ILE A 111 2.39 23.62 -0.41
N TYR A 112 1.12 23.80 -0.76
CA TYR A 112 0.66 23.67 -2.12
C TYR A 112 1.12 24.87 -2.93
N ASN A 113 1.96 24.62 -3.93
CA ASN A 113 2.47 25.63 -4.85
C ASN A 113 1.84 25.44 -6.21
N VAL A 114 1.19 26.48 -6.74
CA VAL A 114 0.66 26.46 -8.10
C VAL A 114 1.59 27.24 -9.02
N GLN A 115 2.31 26.55 -9.91
CA GLN A 115 3.15 27.17 -10.93
C GLN A 115 2.61 26.83 -12.32
N ASN A 116 2.29 27.85 -13.12
CA ASN A 116 1.73 27.69 -14.48
C ASN A 116 0.47 26.79 -14.54
N GLY A 117 -0.34 26.80 -13.49
CA GLY A 117 -1.55 25.98 -13.39
C GLY A 117 -1.33 24.53 -12.91
N LEU A 118 -0.09 24.12 -12.65
CA LEU A 118 0.24 22.82 -12.06
C LEU A 118 0.54 22.97 -10.57
N GLY A 119 -0.14 22.16 -9.75
CA GLY A 119 0.00 22.16 -8.31
C GLY A 119 0.98 21.11 -7.82
N VAL A 120 1.91 21.49 -6.93
CA VAL A 120 2.87 20.58 -6.29
C VAL A 120 2.89 20.81 -4.78
N TRP A 121 2.95 19.74 -4.00
CA TRP A 121 3.12 19.79 -2.55
C TRP A 121 4.61 19.86 -2.21
N SER A 122 5.16 21.06 -2.06
CA SER A 122 6.58 21.23 -1.77
C SER A 122 6.84 21.38 -0.28
N GLN A 123 8.02 20.94 0.17
CA GLN A 123 8.48 21.11 1.55
C GLN A 123 8.40 22.57 2.03
N PHE A 124 7.73 22.84 3.14
CA PHE A 124 7.66 24.15 3.79
C PHE A 124 8.41 24.08 5.13
N THR A 125 9.54 24.79 5.26
CA THR A 125 10.47 24.55 6.38
C THR A 125 10.51 25.75 7.32
N PRO A 126 10.52 25.55 8.66
CA PRO A 126 10.74 26.64 9.60
C PRO A 126 12.16 27.22 9.46
N GLY A 127 12.26 28.54 9.31
CA GLY A 127 13.50 29.31 9.36
C GLY A 127 13.60 30.15 10.65
N ALA A 128 14.57 31.08 10.70
CA ALA A 128 14.82 31.89 11.90
C ALA A 128 13.65 32.83 12.28
N ALA A 129 12.94 33.36 11.29
CA ALA A 129 11.87 34.35 11.49
C ALA A 129 10.48 33.85 11.05
N GLY A 130 10.39 32.64 10.49
CA GLY A 130 9.15 32.08 9.96
C GLY A 130 9.41 30.98 8.96
N PHE A 131 8.33 30.37 8.47
CA PHE A 131 8.44 29.32 7.46
C PHE A 131 8.77 29.89 6.09
N THR A 132 9.56 29.14 5.33
CA THR A 132 9.99 29.53 3.99
C THR A 132 9.62 28.49 2.95
N ARG A 133 9.16 28.98 1.78
CA ARG A 133 8.99 28.16 0.59
C ARG A 133 10.38 27.76 0.07
N PRO A 134 10.56 26.54 -0.42
CA PRO A 134 11.86 26.10 -0.91
C PRO A 134 12.13 26.83 -2.24
N THR A 135 13.36 27.29 -2.44
CA THR A 135 13.78 27.93 -3.70
C THR A 135 13.78 26.95 -4.87
N ARG A 136 13.90 25.65 -4.60
CA ARG A 136 13.80 24.55 -5.57
C ARG A 136 12.58 23.70 -5.25
N GLN A 137 11.49 23.95 -5.98
CA GLN A 137 10.16 23.44 -5.65
C GLN A 137 9.97 21.94 -5.97
N TYR A 138 10.78 21.40 -6.90
CA TYR A 138 10.63 20.04 -7.46
C TYR A 138 11.56 19.00 -6.83
N GLU A 139 12.66 19.43 -6.19
CA GLU A 139 13.65 18.49 -5.64
C GLU A 139 13.20 17.88 -4.29
N ARG A 140 12.12 18.41 -3.70
CA ARG A 140 11.65 18.10 -2.34
C ARG A 140 10.13 18.14 -2.23
N ASP A 141 9.47 17.63 -3.25
CA ASP A 141 8.03 17.41 -3.20
C ASP A 141 7.67 16.26 -2.26
N PHE A 142 6.40 16.22 -1.85
CA PHE A 142 5.86 15.19 -1.00
C PHE A 142 6.20 13.79 -1.53
N GLU A 143 6.02 13.59 -2.84
CA GLU A 143 6.12 12.29 -3.50
C GLU A 143 7.56 11.75 -3.48
N GLY A 144 8.54 12.58 -3.82
CA GLY A 144 9.95 12.22 -3.72
C GLY A 144 10.37 11.91 -2.29
N LEU A 145 9.86 12.65 -1.30
CA LEU A 145 10.19 12.40 0.10
C LEU A 145 9.54 11.12 0.66
N MET A 146 8.39 10.71 0.13
CA MET A 146 7.73 9.46 0.50
C MET A 146 8.35 8.22 -0.15
N GLY A 147 9.34 8.38 -1.04
CA GLY A 147 10.24 7.30 -1.43
C GLY A 147 11.09 6.77 -0.25
N ASN A 148 11.22 7.52 0.84
CA ASN A 148 11.88 7.05 2.06
C ASN A 148 10.90 6.19 2.92
N PRO A 149 11.22 4.91 3.20
CA PRO A 149 10.31 4.02 3.91
C PRO A 149 10.02 4.44 5.35
N ILE A 150 10.92 5.16 6.03
CA ILE A 150 10.69 5.67 7.39
C ILE A 150 9.58 6.74 7.37
N ARG A 151 9.62 7.62 6.36
CA ARG A 151 8.63 8.68 6.17
C ARG A 151 7.29 8.12 5.74
N ALA A 152 7.30 7.23 4.75
CA ALA A 152 6.09 6.57 4.28
C ALA A 152 5.40 5.75 5.39
N ALA A 153 6.18 5.06 6.24
CA ALA A 153 5.64 4.35 7.40
C ALA A 153 4.97 5.29 8.41
N ALA A 154 5.63 6.42 8.73
CA ALA A 154 5.07 7.43 9.63
C ALA A 154 3.79 8.04 9.05
N TYR A 155 3.76 8.32 7.75
CA TYR A 155 2.59 8.82 7.04
C TYR A 155 1.44 7.81 7.06
N ALA A 156 1.68 6.56 6.67
CA ALA A 156 0.67 5.50 6.66
C ALA A 156 0.09 5.26 8.06
N LYS A 157 0.93 5.28 9.10
CA LYS A 157 0.47 5.22 10.49
C LYS A 157 -0.42 6.42 10.83
N ALA A 158 0.01 7.64 10.46
CA ALA A 158 -0.76 8.85 10.73
C ALA A 158 -2.13 8.85 10.02
N ALA A 159 -2.17 8.32 8.79
CA ALA A 159 -3.37 8.14 7.99
C ALA A 159 -4.34 7.12 8.60
N ARG A 160 -3.81 6.01 9.14
CA ARG A 160 -4.61 5.03 9.90
C ARG A 160 -5.22 5.65 11.14
N ASP A 161 -4.41 6.38 11.90
CA ASP A 161 -4.77 6.93 13.21
C ASP A 161 -5.50 8.29 13.14
N ASP A 162 -5.78 8.79 11.93
CA ASP A 162 -6.41 10.11 11.68
C ASP A 162 -5.68 11.31 12.33
N THR A 163 -4.36 11.34 12.19
CA THR A 163 -3.51 12.41 12.76
C THR A 163 -2.86 13.32 11.71
N LEU A 164 -3.17 13.09 10.44
CA LEU A 164 -2.86 14.03 9.36
C LEU A 164 -3.78 15.25 9.48
N VAL A 165 -3.22 16.46 9.42
CA VAL A 165 -3.97 17.69 9.70
C VAL A 165 -3.61 18.83 8.75
N ASN A 166 -4.62 19.65 8.46
CA ASN A 166 -4.43 20.97 7.88
C ASN A 166 -3.84 21.91 8.93
N VAL A 167 -3.02 22.88 8.51
CA VAL A 167 -2.47 23.88 9.43
C VAL A 167 -2.48 25.28 8.83
N THR A 168 -2.53 26.28 9.70
CA THR A 168 -2.21 27.68 9.38
C THR A 168 -0.93 28.07 10.08
N ILE A 169 -0.10 28.89 9.44
CA ILE A 169 1.19 29.33 9.98
C ILE A 169 1.21 30.85 10.10
N ASP A 170 1.53 31.34 11.30
CA ASP A 170 1.71 32.76 11.63
C ASP A 170 3.11 32.96 12.23
N GLY A 171 4.05 33.43 11.41
CA GLY A 171 5.48 33.43 11.76
C GLY A 171 5.99 32.01 12.01
N LEU A 172 6.29 31.68 13.26
CA LEU A 172 6.67 30.34 13.72
C LEU A 172 5.55 29.61 14.48
N LYS A 173 4.39 30.24 14.65
CA LYS A 173 3.25 29.64 15.33
C LYS A 173 2.50 28.74 14.35
N VAL A 174 2.40 27.46 14.70
CA VAL A 174 1.59 26.48 13.96
C VAL A 174 0.22 26.36 14.62
N ILE A 175 -0.83 26.61 13.85
CA ILE A 175 -2.22 26.48 14.29
C ILE A 175 -2.81 25.24 13.63
N VAL A 176 -3.14 24.22 14.43
CA VAL A 176 -3.69 22.96 13.94
C VAL A 176 -5.17 23.12 13.59
N GLY A 177 -5.54 22.72 12.37
CA GLY A 177 -6.89 22.73 11.85
C GLY A 177 -7.58 21.36 11.88
N LYS A 178 -8.40 21.08 10.88
CA LYS A 178 -9.14 19.83 10.72
C LYS A 178 -8.22 18.65 10.41
N SER A 179 -8.56 17.47 10.93
CA SER A 179 -7.93 16.20 10.54
C SER A 179 -8.38 15.76 9.15
N ALA A 180 -7.57 14.91 8.51
CA ALA A 180 -7.84 14.38 7.18
C ALA A 180 -9.21 13.69 7.09
N SER A 181 -9.64 12.92 8.10
CA SER A 181 -10.97 12.27 8.06
C SER A 181 -12.15 13.24 7.99
N LYS A 182 -11.95 14.50 8.38
CA LYS A 182 -12.99 15.54 8.38
C LYS A 182 -13.03 16.34 7.07
N THR A 183 -12.08 16.09 6.17
CA THR A 183 -11.91 16.81 4.91
C THR A 183 -11.85 15.88 3.71
N VAL A 184 -11.54 14.60 3.91
CA VAL A 184 -11.57 13.56 2.89
C VAL A 184 -12.99 13.23 2.46
N HIS A 185 -13.11 12.86 1.19
CA HIS A 185 -14.36 12.43 0.57
C HIS A 185 -14.33 11.00 -0.01
N TYR A 186 -13.23 10.25 0.14
CA TYR A 186 -13.05 8.92 -0.47
C TYR A 186 -11.90 8.09 0.15
N GLY A 187 -11.94 6.76 0.00
CA GLY A 187 -10.84 5.85 0.31
C GLY A 187 -10.62 5.56 1.81
N ASN A 188 -9.52 4.88 2.17
CA ASN A 188 -9.25 4.42 3.54
C ASN A 188 -9.15 5.55 4.59
N MET A 189 -9.08 6.80 4.14
CA MET A 189 -9.07 7.97 5.01
C MET A 189 -10.47 8.50 5.36
N ASP A 190 -11.52 8.16 4.60
CA ASP A 190 -12.91 8.47 4.99
C ASP A 190 -13.38 7.48 6.04
N LYS A 191 -13.15 7.83 7.31
CA LYS A 191 -13.50 6.99 8.46
C LYS A 191 -15.00 6.97 8.74
N SER A 192 -15.75 7.93 8.21
CA SER A 192 -17.19 8.07 8.44
C SER A 192 -18.02 7.15 7.54
N ASN A 193 -17.46 6.80 6.37
CA ASN A 193 -18.11 5.96 5.39
C ASN A 193 -17.30 4.68 5.13
N PRO A 194 -17.66 3.54 5.75
CA PRO A 194 -17.01 2.25 5.48
C PRO A 194 -17.10 1.77 4.03
N SER A 195 -17.99 2.36 3.22
CA SER A 195 -18.10 2.09 1.78
C SER A 195 -17.15 2.93 0.93
N SER A 196 -16.40 3.87 1.50
CA SER A 196 -15.44 4.74 0.79
C SER A 196 -14.27 3.98 0.16
N VAL A 197 -13.99 2.75 0.64
CA VAL A 197 -13.00 1.81 0.11
C VAL A 197 -13.63 0.79 -0.85
N TYR A 198 -14.89 1.00 -1.20
CA TYR A 198 -15.70 0.10 -2.00
C TYR A 198 -16.28 0.84 -3.19
N MET A 199 -16.07 0.28 -4.38
CA MET A 199 -16.84 0.71 -5.55
C MET A 199 -18.04 -0.24 -5.70
N PRO A 200 -19.27 0.27 -5.90
CA PRO A 200 -20.43 -0.58 -6.11
C PRO A 200 -20.31 -1.37 -7.42
N LEU A 201 -20.83 -2.61 -7.39
CA LEU A 201 -21.08 -3.37 -8.61
C LEU A 201 -22.05 -2.60 -9.50
N ASN A 202 -21.74 -2.50 -10.79
CA ASN A 202 -22.65 -1.92 -11.78
C ASN A 202 -22.66 -2.75 -13.08
N ALA A 203 -23.52 -2.35 -14.02
CA ALA A 203 -23.77 -3.05 -15.28
C ALA A 203 -22.50 -3.39 -16.08
N ALA A 204 -21.45 -2.59 -15.94
CA ALA A 204 -20.25 -2.66 -16.77
C ALA A 204 -18.94 -2.77 -15.96
N SER A 205 -19.01 -2.89 -14.62
CA SER A 205 -17.80 -2.87 -13.80
C SER A 205 -17.98 -3.62 -12.48
N ILE A 206 -16.91 -4.29 -12.09
CA ILE A 206 -16.79 -4.93 -10.79
C ILE A 206 -16.09 -4.02 -9.78
N GLY A 207 -16.58 -4.04 -8.55
CA GLY A 207 -16.14 -3.16 -7.48
C GLY A 207 -14.70 -3.41 -7.04
N PHE A 208 -13.99 -2.35 -6.61
CA PHE A 208 -12.60 -2.41 -6.12
C PHE A 208 -12.36 -3.50 -5.06
N ARG A 209 -13.31 -3.73 -4.15
CA ARG A 209 -13.11 -4.69 -3.04
C ARG A 209 -13.24 -6.16 -3.46
N TYR A 210 -14.04 -6.46 -4.50
CA TYR A 210 -14.05 -7.79 -5.13
C TYR A 210 -12.70 -8.07 -5.80
N ASN A 211 -12.14 -7.03 -6.42
CA ASN A 211 -10.82 -7.04 -7.04
C ASN A 211 -9.66 -7.17 -6.05
N TYR A 212 -9.73 -6.47 -4.91
CA TYR A 212 -8.78 -6.61 -3.81
C TYR A 212 -8.66 -8.06 -3.36
N LYS A 213 -9.81 -8.70 -3.11
CA LYS A 213 -9.86 -10.09 -2.66
C LYS A 213 -9.24 -11.05 -3.69
N ALA A 214 -9.61 -10.91 -4.96
CA ALA A 214 -9.05 -11.73 -6.04
C ALA A 214 -7.51 -11.63 -6.10
N THR A 215 -6.99 -10.41 -5.99
CA THR A 215 -5.54 -10.14 -5.97
C THR A 215 -4.85 -10.83 -4.80
N ILE A 216 -5.38 -10.66 -3.58
CA ILE A 216 -4.79 -11.26 -2.38
C ILE A 216 -4.85 -12.78 -2.44
N ASP A 217 -5.97 -13.37 -2.84
CA ASP A 217 -6.12 -14.83 -2.93
C ASP A 217 -5.17 -15.42 -3.98
N PHE A 218 -5.10 -14.80 -5.16
CA PHE A 218 -4.17 -15.22 -6.20
C PHE A 218 -2.71 -15.11 -5.75
N PHE A 219 -2.35 -14.01 -5.08
CA PHE A 219 -1.01 -13.79 -4.54
C PHE A 219 -0.62 -14.84 -3.49
N LYS A 220 -1.50 -15.10 -2.52
CA LYS A 220 -1.25 -16.10 -1.48
C LYS A 220 -1.04 -17.50 -2.06
N ALA A 221 -1.75 -17.83 -3.13
CA ALA A 221 -1.59 -19.10 -3.82
C ALA A 221 -0.31 -19.16 -4.67
N ASN A 222 0.14 -18.02 -5.21
CA ASN A 222 1.21 -17.96 -6.21
C ASN A 222 2.29 -16.90 -5.90
N PRO A 223 2.87 -16.83 -4.67
CA PRO A 223 3.71 -15.70 -4.26
C PRO A 223 5.03 -15.57 -5.06
N ASN A 224 5.43 -16.64 -5.74
CA ASN A 224 6.63 -16.70 -6.58
C ASN A 224 6.35 -16.51 -8.08
N ALA A 225 5.10 -16.24 -8.49
CA ALA A 225 4.78 -16.05 -9.90
C ALA A 225 5.52 -14.84 -10.50
N ASP A 226 5.75 -14.86 -11.81
CA ASP A 226 6.34 -13.73 -12.52
C ASP A 226 5.27 -12.66 -12.80
N TYR A 227 5.01 -11.83 -11.79
CA TYR A 227 4.07 -10.72 -11.89
C TYR A 227 4.50 -9.62 -12.87
N SER A 228 5.73 -9.64 -13.38
CA SER A 228 6.17 -8.70 -14.42
C SER A 228 5.74 -9.13 -15.83
N ALA A 229 5.48 -10.43 -16.02
CA ALA A 229 4.99 -11.02 -17.27
C ALA A 229 3.45 -11.07 -17.35
N PHE A 230 2.77 -10.12 -16.72
CA PHE A 230 1.32 -10.05 -16.76
C PHE A 230 0.82 -9.79 -18.18
N LYS A 231 -0.32 -10.38 -18.53
CA LYS A 231 -1.10 -10.06 -19.73
C LYS A 231 -2.56 -9.84 -19.32
N THR A 232 -3.35 -9.24 -20.19
CA THR A 232 -4.81 -9.22 -20.03
C THR A 232 -5.45 -10.20 -20.97
N GLN A 233 -6.57 -10.79 -20.54
CA GLN A 233 -7.39 -11.67 -21.36
C GLN A 233 -8.86 -11.30 -21.14
N LYS A 234 -9.60 -11.13 -22.24
CA LYS A 234 -11.05 -10.95 -22.18
C LYS A 234 -11.72 -12.26 -21.80
N VAL A 235 -12.32 -12.30 -20.63
CA VAL A 235 -13.05 -13.48 -20.13
C VAL A 235 -14.33 -13.05 -19.43
N LYS A 236 -15.31 -13.94 -19.37
CA LYS A 236 -16.46 -13.75 -18.48
C LYS A 236 -16.01 -14.02 -17.03
N VAL A 237 -16.35 -13.12 -16.12
CA VAL A 237 -16.09 -13.25 -14.69
C VAL A 237 -17.37 -13.66 -13.99
N ASP A 238 -17.31 -14.74 -13.23
CA ASP A 238 -18.38 -15.12 -12.32
C ASP A 238 -18.15 -14.44 -10.97
N LEU A 239 -19.21 -13.85 -10.43
CA LEU A 239 -19.17 -13.07 -9.20
C LEU A 239 -19.97 -13.76 -8.10
N VAL A 240 -19.49 -13.63 -6.87
CA VAL A 240 -20.19 -14.10 -5.67
C VAL A 240 -20.44 -12.89 -4.78
N GLU A 241 -21.70 -12.61 -4.48
CA GLU A 241 -22.06 -11.51 -3.58
C GLU A 241 -21.45 -11.72 -2.19
N ASN A 242 -20.89 -10.66 -1.62
CA ASN A 242 -20.48 -10.63 -0.22
C ASN A 242 -21.19 -9.49 0.52
N LYS A 243 -22.35 -9.80 1.09
CA LYS A 243 -23.18 -8.84 1.83
C LYS A 243 -22.54 -8.32 3.12
N ALA A 244 -21.53 -9.02 3.65
CA ALA A 244 -20.73 -8.52 4.77
C ALA A 244 -19.77 -7.39 4.34
N ILE A 245 -19.49 -7.28 3.04
CA ILE A 245 -18.63 -6.25 2.45
C ILE A 245 -19.45 -5.12 1.86
N ASP A 246 -20.54 -5.45 1.15
CA ASP A 246 -21.48 -4.49 0.57
C ASP A 246 -22.92 -5.00 0.74
N ALA A 247 -23.66 -4.37 1.63
CA ALA A 247 -25.06 -4.71 1.90
C ALA A 247 -25.94 -4.63 0.63
N ASN A 248 -25.58 -3.77 -0.33
CA ASN A 248 -26.31 -3.55 -1.57
C ASN A 248 -25.78 -4.38 -2.74
N ALA A 249 -24.79 -5.27 -2.53
CA ALA A 249 -24.18 -6.04 -3.61
C ALA A 249 -25.23 -6.85 -4.36
N SER A 250 -25.31 -6.68 -5.68
CA SER A 250 -26.21 -7.46 -6.54
C SER A 250 -25.40 -7.96 -7.72
N VAL A 251 -25.10 -9.25 -7.76
CA VAL A 251 -24.39 -9.86 -8.90
C VAL A 251 -25.24 -9.79 -10.16
N ALA A 252 -26.56 -9.80 -10.02
CA ALA A 252 -27.47 -9.57 -11.14
C ALA A 252 -27.32 -8.17 -11.77
N ALA A 253 -26.76 -7.19 -11.04
CA ALA A 253 -26.46 -5.87 -11.58
C ALA A 253 -25.21 -5.85 -12.46
N TYR A 254 -24.35 -6.89 -12.42
CA TYR A 254 -23.21 -7.02 -13.32
C TYR A 254 -23.62 -7.77 -14.59
N THR A 255 -23.62 -7.06 -15.72
CA THR A 255 -24.14 -7.56 -17.00
C THR A 255 -23.08 -7.64 -18.09
N ALA A 256 -21.82 -7.35 -17.76
CA ALA A 256 -20.75 -7.36 -18.75
C ALA A 256 -20.53 -8.79 -19.30
N ALA A 257 -20.49 -8.90 -20.63
CA ALA A 257 -20.28 -10.19 -21.30
C ALA A 257 -18.86 -10.73 -21.05
N THR A 258 -17.88 -9.83 -21.03
CA THR A 258 -16.49 -10.11 -20.70
C THR A 258 -15.86 -8.90 -19.99
N ASP A 259 -14.79 -9.16 -19.26
CA ASP A 259 -13.95 -8.19 -18.58
C ASP A 259 -12.48 -8.43 -18.95
N ASP A 260 -11.65 -7.38 -18.88
CA ASP A 260 -10.20 -7.51 -19.04
C ASP A 260 -9.58 -8.02 -17.74
N VAL A 261 -9.33 -9.33 -17.67
CA VAL A 261 -8.77 -9.98 -16.48
C VAL A 261 -7.27 -10.16 -16.63
N PHE A 262 -6.51 -9.86 -15.58
CA PHE A 262 -5.08 -10.12 -15.56
C PHE A 262 -4.79 -11.63 -15.52
N VAL A 263 -3.78 -12.03 -16.27
CA VAL A 263 -3.24 -13.38 -16.32
C VAL A 263 -1.76 -13.31 -15.97
N VAL A 264 -1.34 -14.17 -15.04
CA VAL A 264 0.05 -14.28 -14.61
C VAL A 264 0.42 -15.76 -14.59
N ALA A 265 1.55 -16.12 -15.22
CA ALA A 265 1.98 -17.52 -15.36
C ALA A 265 0.86 -18.44 -15.92
N ASP A 266 0.16 -17.95 -16.95
CA ASP A 266 -0.98 -18.62 -17.61
C ASP A 266 -2.20 -18.91 -16.72
N ALA A 267 -2.25 -18.36 -15.50
CA ALA A 267 -3.39 -18.45 -14.61
C ALA A 267 -4.16 -17.12 -14.56
N LEU A 268 -5.49 -17.20 -14.69
CA LEU A 268 -6.39 -16.07 -14.47
C LEU A 268 -6.35 -15.65 -13.00
N THR A 269 -6.10 -14.37 -12.76
CA THR A 269 -5.99 -13.82 -11.41
C THR A 269 -7.34 -13.47 -10.81
N GLY A 270 -8.34 -13.23 -11.66
CA GLY A 270 -9.65 -12.68 -11.29
C GLY A 270 -9.62 -11.18 -10.99
N ALA A 271 -8.46 -10.52 -11.07
CA ALA A 271 -8.33 -9.08 -10.94
C ALA A 271 -8.51 -8.38 -12.30
N THR A 272 -9.18 -7.23 -12.31
CA THR A 272 -9.52 -6.43 -13.50
C THR A 272 -9.10 -4.97 -13.42
N TYR A 273 -8.62 -4.49 -12.27
CA TYR A 273 -8.24 -3.09 -12.08
C TYR A 273 -6.81 -2.82 -12.55
N SER A 274 -6.59 -1.64 -13.13
CA SER A 274 -5.32 -1.24 -13.77
C SER A 274 -4.09 -1.37 -12.88
N ASP A 275 -4.23 -1.17 -11.57
CA ASP A 275 -3.11 -1.18 -10.62
C ASP A 275 -2.72 -2.58 -10.14
N PHE A 276 -3.38 -3.63 -10.62
CA PHE A 276 -3.06 -5.01 -10.24
C PHE A 276 -1.57 -5.34 -10.35
N PRO A 277 -0.89 -5.07 -11.49
CA PRO A 277 0.53 -5.39 -11.63
C PRO A 277 1.38 -4.68 -10.58
N HIS A 278 1.06 -3.43 -10.27
CA HIS A 278 1.79 -2.64 -9.28
C HIS A 278 1.65 -3.26 -7.88
N TYR A 279 0.43 -3.51 -7.41
CA TYR A 279 0.24 -4.06 -6.06
C TYR A 279 0.76 -5.49 -5.94
N ALA A 280 0.65 -6.31 -7.00
CA ALA A 280 1.18 -7.66 -6.98
C ALA A 280 2.72 -7.67 -6.85
N LEU A 281 3.41 -6.73 -7.50
CA LEU A 281 4.86 -6.55 -7.36
C LEU A 281 5.24 -6.03 -5.97
N GLU A 282 4.49 -5.09 -5.39
CA GLU A 282 4.75 -4.59 -4.03
C GLU A 282 4.51 -5.67 -2.96
N LEU A 283 3.47 -6.51 -3.13
CA LEU A 283 3.25 -7.71 -2.33
C LEU A 283 4.41 -8.71 -2.47
N GLN A 284 4.89 -8.94 -3.69
CA GLN A 284 6.04 -9.82 -3.92
C GLN A 284 7.31 -9.28 -3.26
N ALA A 285 7.53 -7.96 -3.29
CA ALA A 285 8.63 -7.33 -2.57
C ALA A 285 8.54 -7.54 -1.06
N ALA A 286 7.36 -7.30 -0.47
CA ALA A 286 7.11 -7.56 0.95
C ALA A 286 7.31 -9.04 1.32
N TYR A 287 6.89 -9.96 0.46
CA TYR A 287 7.13 -11.39 0.64
C TYR A 287 8.62 -11.74 0.66
N LYS A 288 9.39 -11.23 -0.31
CA LYS A 288 10.85 -11.42 -0.37
C LYS A 288 11.54 -10.83 0.86
N MET A 289 11.08 -9.69 1.38
CA MET A 289 11.55 -9.11 2.64
C MET A 289 11.27 -10.04 3.83
N ALA A 290 10.04 -10.56 3.95
CA ALA A 290 9.69 -11.48 5.05
C ALA A 290 10.56 -12.74 5.04
N LEU A 291 10.81 -13.34 3.86
CA LEU A 291 11.73 -14.47 3.72
C LEU A 291 13.19 -14.11 4.09
N ALA A 292 13.64 -12.90 3.77
CA ALA A 292 14.96 -12.43 4.15
C ALA A 292 15.08 -12.27 5.68
N ASP A 293 14.06 -11.71 6.33
CA ASP A 293 14.02 -11.56 7.79
C ASP A 293 14.08 -12.91 8.51
N GLN A 294 13.40 -13.94 8.01
CA GLN A 294 13.51 -15.31 8.52
C GLN A 294 14.96 -15.81 8.52
N ARG A 295 15.66 -15.61 7.40
CA ARG A 295 17.05 -16.06 7.22
C ARG A 295 18.02 -15.28 8.11
N ILE A 296 17.84 -13.96 8.22
CA ILE A 296 18.64 -13.10 9.09
C ILE A 296 18.44 -13.50 10.57
N ALA A 297 17.20 -13.73 10.98
CA ALA A 297 16.89 -14.15 12.35
C ALA A 297 17.49 -15.51 12.70
N ALA A 298 17.49 -16.46 11.76
CA ALA A 298 18.13 -17.76 11.95
C ALA A 298 19.66 -17.68 11.97
N ALA A 299 20.29 -16.75 11.24
CA ALA A 299 21.74 -16.56 11.26
C ALA A 299 22.28 -15.93 12.56
N LYS A 300 21.41 -15.28 13.33
CA LYS A 300 21.75 -14.68 14.64
C LYS A 300 21.66 -15.68 15.81
N LYS A 301 21.20 -16.89 15.56
CA LYS A 301 21.12 -17.99 16.54
C LYS A 301 22.29 -18.93 16.36
#